data_AF-A0A533WNQ3-F1
#
_entry.id   AF-A0A533WNQ3-F1
#
_cell.length_a   1.000
_cell.length_b   1.000
_cell.length_c   1.000
_cell.angle_alpha   90.00
_cell.angle_beta   90.00
_cell.angle_gamma   90.00
#
_symmetry.space_group_name_H-M   'P 1'
#
loop_
_entity.id
_entity.type
_entity.pdbx_description
1 polymer ?
#
loop_
_entity_poly.entity_id
_entity_poly.type
_entity_poly.pdbx_seq_one_letter_code
_entity_poly.pdbx_strand_id
1 'polypeptide(L)' 'NTAILLPYSVAIAFLGPGWLYTVIAACSGSLMLAYHYKLTKNPTPEFAWKAYKVTAPYLVVIFVALALDALFYYPIFS' A
#
# COMPACT_ATOMS: atom_id res chain seq x y z
N ASN A 1 -1.99 -20.61 -12.57
CA ASN A 1 -1.04 -19.50 -12.34
C ASN A 1 -1.36 -18.75 -11.03
N THR A 2 -1.60 -19.48 -9.95
CA THR A 2 -2.04 -18.97 -8.63
C THR A 2 -1.25 -19.62 -7.49
N ALA A 3 -0.49 -20.68 -7.80
CA ALA A 3 0.34 -21.41 -6.84
C ALA A 3 1.48 -20.56 -6.25
N ILE A 4 1.88 -19.46 -6.90
CA ILE A 4 2.90 -18.53 -6.40
C ILE A 4 2.32 -17.49 -5.43
N LEU A 5 1.03 -17.19 -5.55
CA LEU A 5 0.35 -16.19 -4.70
C LEU A 5 0.12 -16.72 -3.29
N LEU A 6 -0.07 -18.02 -3.14
CA LEU A 6 -0.26 -18.68 -1.85
C LEU A 6 0.99 -18.55 -0.95
N PRO A 7 2.19 -19.00 -1.35
CA PRO A 7 3.39 -18.83 -0.54
C PRO A 7 3.74 -17.35 -0.31
N TYR A 8 3.43 -16.47 -1.27
CA TYR A 8 3.64 -15.03 -1.10
C TYR A 8 2.73 -14.41 -0.03
N SER A 9 1.43 -14.75 -0.05
CA SER A 9 0.46 -14.28 0.96
C SER A 9 0.77 -14.83 2.35
N VAL A 10 1.24 -16.09 2.41
CA VAL A 10 1.66 -16.73 3.66
C VAL A 10 2.94 -16.08 4.20
N ALA A 11 3.93 -15.80 3.35
CA ALA A 11 5.16 -15.11 3.77
C ALA A 11 4.87 -13.74 4.40
N ILE A 12 3.97 -12.96 3.81
CA ILE A 12 3.53 -11.65 4.35
C ILE A 12 2.88 -11.81 5.73
N ALA A 13 2.06 -12.86 5.93
CA ALA A 13 1.36 -13.09 7.19
C ALA A 13 2.30 -13.48 8.35
N PHE A 14 3.39 -14.18 8.07
CA PHE A 14 4.34 -14.66 9.10
C PHE A 14 5.48 -13.70 9.40
N LEU A 15 5.88 -12.86 8.45
CA LEU A 15 6.97 -11.91 8.66
C LEU A 15 6.48 -10.62 9.34
N GLY A 16 5.21 -10.25 9.17
CA GLY A 16 4.75 -8.92 9.58
C GLY A 16 5.46 -7.80 8.79
N PRO A 17 4.84 -6.63 8.61
CA PRO A 17 5.57 -5.53 8.00
C PRO A 17 6.59 -4.95 8.99
N GLY A 18 7.83 -4.88 8.56
CA GLY A 18 8.89 -4.13 9.21
C GLY A 18 8.68 -2.62 9.13
N TRP A 19 9.66 -1.89 9.67
CA TRP A 19 9.60 -0.43 9.74
C TRP A 19 9.52 0.22 8.35
N LEU A 20 10.17 -0.34 7.33
CA LEU A 20 10.22 0.28 5.99
C LEU A 20 8.84 0.26 5.34
N TYR A 21 8.17 -0.89 5.33
CA TYR A 21 6.79 -0.97 4.83
C TYR A 21 5.87 -0.05 5.63
N THR A 22 5.98 -0.08 6.95
CA THR A 22 5.05 0.64 7.83
C THR A 22 5.13 2.16 7.64
N VAL A 23 6.33 2.71 7.52
CA VAL A 23 6.52 4.15 7.26
C VAL A 23 5.95 4.54 5.88
N ILE A 24 6.24 3.76 4.85
CA ILE A 24 5.77 4.07 3.49
C ILE A 24 4.24 3.91 3.40
N ALA A 25 3.68 2.86 3.99
CA ALA A 25 2.24 2.62 4.05
C ALA A 25 1.51 3.70 4.84
N ALA A 26 2.06 4.15 5.98
CA ALA A 26 1.47 5.24 6.75
C ALA A 26 1.45 6.55 5.96
N CYS A 27 2.56 6.94 5.33
CA CYS A 27 2.65 8.17 4.55
C CYS A 27 1.75 8.14 3.30
N SER A 28 1.90 7.10 2.47
CA SER A 28 1.15 6.97 1.22
C SER A 28 -0.35 6.71 1.45
N GLY A 29 -0.68 5.90 2.46
CA GLY A 29 -2.05 5.60 2.85
C GLY A 29 -2.76 6.83 3.41
N SER A 30 -2.08 7.67 4.19
CA SER A 30 -2.63 8.94 4.67
C SER A 30 -2.93 9.89 3.52
N LEU A 31 -2.03 9.99 2.52
CA LEU A 31 -2.25 10.80 1.32
C LEU A 31 -3.47 10.29 0.53
N MET A 32 -3.57 8.98 0.34
CA MET A 32 -4.71 8.34 -0.34
C MET A 32 -6.03 8.57 0.40
N LEU A 33 -6.01 8.45 1.72
CA LEU A 33 -7.16 8.68 2.58
C LEU A 33 -7.63 10.13 2.49
N ALA A 34 -6.71 11.09 2.50
CA ALA A 34 -7.04 12.50 2.33
C ALA A 34 -7.67 12.78 0.94
N TYR A 35 -7.16 12.15 -0.11
CA TYR A 35 -7.73 12.23 -1.47
C TYR A 35 -9.17 11.68 -1.51
N HIS A 36 -9.41 10.51 -0.91
CA HIS A 36 -10.74 9.90 -0.88
C HIS A 36 -11.71 10.66 0.05
N TYR A 37 -11.23 11.20 1.16
CA TYR A 37 -12.03 12.06 2.02
C TYR A 37 -12.48 13.34 1.29
N LYS A 38 -11.61 13.92 0.46
CA LYS A 38 -11.99 15.05 -0.39
C LYS A 38 -13.04 14.64 -1.45
N LEU A 39 -12.98 13.40 -1.94
CA LEU A 39 -13.92 12.87 -2.93
C LEU A 39 -15.32 12.70 -2.35
N THR A 40 -15.42 12.25 -1.09
CA THR A 40 -16.72 12.11 -0.41
C THR A 40 -17.37 13.45 -0.11
N LYS A 41 -16.57 14.52 0.11
CA LYS A 41 -17.09 15.87 0.34
C LYS A 41 -17.46 16.62 -0.94
N ASN A 42 -16.71 16.43 -2.03
CA ASN A 42 -16.96 17.06 -3.33
C ASN A 42 -16.89 16.02 -4.46
N PRO A 43 -17.94 15.22 -4.66
CA PRO A 43 -17.96 14.14 -5.64
C PRO A 43 -18.18 14.70 -7.05
N THR A 44 -17.11 15.20 -7.68
CA THR A 44 -17.14 15.57 -9.11
C THR A 44 -16.56 14.45 -9.98
N PRO A 45 -17.10 14.21 -11.19
CA PRO A 45 -16.59 13.17 -12.09
C PRO A 45 -15.10 13.31 -12.42
N GLU A 46 -14.64 14.55 -12.60
CA GLU A 46 -13.24 14.89 -12.87
C GLU A 46 -12.32 14.49 -11.71
N PHE A 47 -12.77 14.74 -10.47
CA PHE A 47 -12.00 14.38 -9.28
C PHE A 47 -12.01 12.87 -9.03
N ALA A 48 -13.13 12.19 -9.29
CA ALA A 48 -13.21 10.72 -9.23
C ALA A 48 -12.23 10.07 -10.22
N TRP A 49 -12.17 10.58 -11.45
CA TRP A 49 -11.23 10.11 -12.47
C TRP A 49 -9.77 10.36 -12.08
N LYS A 50 -9.48 11.51 -11.48
CA LYS A 50 -8.15 11.82 -10.94
C LYS A 50 -7.77 10.88 -9.80
N ALA A 51 -8.68 10.65 -8.85
CA ALA A 51 -8.45 9.73 -7.73
C ALA A 51 -8.17 8.30 -8.22
N TYR A 52 -8.96 7.80 -9.18
CA TYR A 52 -8.74 6.49 -9.82
C TYR A 52 -7.34 6.36 -10.43
N LYS A 53 -6.89 7.38 -11.17
CA LYS A 53 -5.54 7.40 -11.76
C LYS A 53 -4.42 7.42 -10.74
N VAL A 54 -4.64 8.00 -9.56
CA VAL A 54 -3.66 8.05 -8.46
C VAL A 54 -3.63 6.74 -7.66
N THR A 55 -4.71 5.98 -7.64
CA THR A 55 -4.77 4.66 -6.98
C THR A 55 -3.81 3.64 -7.58
N ALA A 56 -3.68 3.61 -8.91
CA ALA A 56 -2.75 2.68 -9.57
C ALA A 56 -1.27 2.89 -9.13
N PRO A 57 -0.67 4.09 -9.22
CA PRO A 57 0.71 4.31 -8.76
C PRO A 57 0.86 4.17 -7.24
N TYR A 58 -0.16 4.48 -6.44
CA TYR A 58 -0.15 4.20 -5.00
C TYR A 58 0.06 2.71 -4.71
N LEU A 59 -0.70 1.84 -5.39
CA LEU A 59 -0.56 0.38 -5.20
C LEU A 59 0.82 -0.12 -5.62
N VAL A 60 1.41 0.44 -6.69
CA VAL A 60 2.78 0.12 -7.10
C VAL A 60 3.77 0.47 -5.98
N VAL A 61 3.67 1.67 -5.40
CA VAL A 61 4.53 2.08 -4.28
C VAL A 61 4.39 1.15 -3.08
N ILE A 62 3.16 0.77 -2.71
CA ILE A 62 2.90 -0.16 -1.61
C ILE A 62 3.53 -1.54 -1.87
N PHE A 63 3.39 -2.08 -3.09
CA PHE A 63 3.98 -3.38 -3.42
C PHE A 63 5.50 -3.35 -3.47
N VAL A 64 6.10 -2.29 -3.99
CA VAL A 64 7.55 -2.11 -3.98
C VAL A 64 8.06 -1.98 -2.54
N ALA A 65 7.39 -1.18 -1.70
CA ALA A 65 7.74 -1.05 -0.29
C ALA A 65 7.68 -2.39 0.44
N LEU A 66 6.63 -3.18 0.20
CA LEU A 66 6.49 -4.52 0.78
C LEU A 66 7.58 -5.47 0.30
N ALA A 67 7.92 -5.46 -0.99
CA ALA A 67 9.00 -6.28 -1.53
C ALA A 67 10.36 -5.90 -0.93
N LEU A 68 10.65 -4.60 -0.80
CA LEU A 68 11.90 -4.12 -0.20
C LEU A 68 11.96 -4.43 1.29
N ASP A 69 10.86 -4.24 2.02
CA ASP A 69 10.78 -4.56 3.45
C ASP A 69 10.95 -6.06 3.68
N ALA A 70 10.42 -6.93 2.81
CA ALA A 70 10.68 -8.36 2.86
C ALA A 70 12.16 -8.73 2.58
N LEU A 71 12.85 -7.97 1.73
CA LEU A 71 14.27 -8.19 1.40
C LEU A 71 15.22 -7.74 2.51
N PHE A 72 14.91 -6.64 3.19
CA PHE A 72 15.78 -6.00 4.19
C PHE A 72 15.22 -6.06 5.63
N TYR A 73 14.24 -6.94 5.86
CA TYR A 73 13.35 -7.02 7.01
C TYR A 73 13.94 -6.52 8.33
N TYR A 74 13.41 -5.38 8.82
CA TYR A 74 13.72 -4.82 10.13
C TYR A 74 12.46 -4.86 11.01
N PRO A 75 12.37 -5.81 11.97
CA PRO A 75 11.16 -6.06 12.75
C PRO A 75 10.76 -4.85 13.60
N ILE A 76 9.46 -4.61 13.72
CA ILE A 76 8.91 -3.58 14.62
C ILE A 76 8.78 -4.11 16.04
N PHE A 77 8.37 -5.38 16.17
CA PHE A 77 8.27 -6.08 17.43
C PHE A 77 9.29 -7.22 17.39
N SER A 78 10.23 -7.19 18.34
CA SER A 78 11.26 -8.22 18.56
C SER A 78 10.78 -9.27 19.56
#